data_AF-A0A7C1YB00-F1
#
_entry.id   AF-A0A7C1YB00-F1
#
_cell.length_a   1.000
_cell.length_b   1.000
_cell.length_c   1.000
_cell.angle_alpha   90.00
_cell.angle_beta   90.00
_cell.angle_gamma   90.00
#
_symmetry.space_group_name_H-M   'P 1'
#
loop_
_entity.id
_entity.type
_entity.pdbx_description
1 polymer ?
#
loop_
_entity_poly.entity_id
_entity_poly.type
_entity_poly.pdbx_seq_one_letter_code
_entity_poly.pdbx_strand_id
1 'polypeptide(L)'
;MAFEVGDSVIYPHHGAAVIVRREKRKAFGEESEYFVLHTNHGDLTLSVPTAKVEEVGMRPPIDHDDVEDLFELLAKKDVREPSNWSRRFKNHQEKLKSGDIYQVAEVVRNLALREQAKGLSAGEKSMLEKSHQILVSELSISMDISEDEAMSAVSKRLGS
;
A
#
# COMPACT_ATOMS: atom_id res chain seq x y z
N MET A 1 -1.54 3.27 -19.34
CA MET A 1 -2.81 3.99 -19.12
C MET A 1 -2.49 5.46 -18.89
N ALA A 2 -3.36 6.40 -19.24
CA ALA A 2 -3.13 7.82 -18.94
C ALA A 2 -3.90 8.20 -17.68
N PHE A 3 -3.20 8.73 -16.67
CA PHE A 3 -3.81 9.27 -15.46
C PHE A 3 -4.22 10.73 -15.67
N GLU A 4 -5.29 11.15 -15.01
CA GLU A 4 -5.85 12.49 -15.07
C GLU A 4 -5.90 13.17 -13.69
N VAL A 5 -6.10 14.49 -13.69
CA VAL A 5 -6.28 15.24 -12.44
C VAL A 5 -7.60 14.84 -11.81
N GLY A 6 -7.57 14.46 -10.53
CA GLY A 6 -8.71 13.90 -9.80
C GLY A 6 -8.65 12.39 -9.62
N ASP A 7 -7.79 11.68 -10.36
CA ASP A 7 -7.65 10.23 -10.20
C ASP A 7 -7.03 9.87 -8.85
N SER A 8 -7.59 8.85 -8.22
CA SER A 8 -6.98 8.16 -7.09
C SER A 8 -5.93 7.17 -7.61
N VAL A 9 -4.74 7.21 -7.01
CA VAL A 9 -3.59 6.39 -7.39
C VAL A 9 -2.90 5.84 -6.16
N ILE A 10 -2.24 4.71 -6.31
CA ILE A 10 -1.37 4.13 -5.30
C ILE A 10 0.07 4.45 -5.69
N TYR A 11 0.78 5.12 -4.78
CA TYR A 11 2.21 5.35 -4.89
C TYR A 11 2.97 4.39 -3.96
N PRO A 12 3.91 3.58 -4.48
CA PRO A 12 4.62 2.60 -3.67
C PRO A 12 5.21 3.21 -2.39
N HIS A 13 5.11 2.45 -1.30
CA HIS A 13 5.55 2.82 0.05
C HIS A 13 4.82 3.96 0.76
N HIS A 14 4.05 4.79 0.06
CA HIS A 14 3.33 5.93 0.61
C HIS A 14 1.82 5.70 0.65
N GLY A 15 1.32 4.69 -0.08
CA GLY A 15 -0.09 4.32 -0.07
C GLY A 15 -0.89 5.17 -1.06
N ALA A 16 -2.15 5.41 -0.70
CA ALA A 16 -3.09 6.01 -1.61
C ALA A 16 -2.95 7.55 -1.65
N ALA A 17 -3.05 8.11 -2.85
CA ALA A 17 -2.90 9.53 -3.12
C ALA A 17 -3.84 9.96 -4.24
N VAL A 18 -4.13 11.25 -4.30
CA VAL A 18 -4.95 11.84 -5.38
C VAL A 18 -4.09 12.75 -6.22
N ILE A 19 -4.26 12.69 -7.55
CA ILE A 19 -3.61 13.64 -8.47
C ILE A 19 -4.30 14.99 -8.35
N VAL A 20 -3.67 15.94 -7.65
CA VAL A 20 -4.27 17.26 -7.42
C VAL A 20 -4.09 18.21 -8.60
N ARG A 21 -2.98 18.09 -9.35
CA ARG A 21 -2.73 18.91 -10.55
C ARG A 21 -1.58 18.36 -11.39
N ARG A 22 -1.53 18.79 -12.65
CA ARG A 22 -0.40 18.60 -13.55
C ARG A 22 0.38 19.90 -13.69
N GLU A 23 1.69 19.87 -13.46
CA GLU A 23 2.58 21.01 -13.61
C GLU A 23 3.58 20.78 -14.74
N LYS A 24 3.88 21.83 -15.51
CA LYS A 24 5.00 21.88 -16.43
C LYS A 24 6.18 22.56 -15.75
N ARG A 25 7.33 21.90 -15.71
CA ARG A 25 8.58 22.46 -15.17
C ARG A 25 9.62 22.47 -16.27
N LYS A 26 10.30 23.60 -16.42
CA LYS A 26 11.43 23.73 -17.34
C LYS A 26 12.72 23.63 -16.54
N ALA A 27 13.50 22.58 -16.77
CA ALA A 27 14.80 22.38 -16.15
C ALA A 27 15.84 22.12 -17.24
N PHE A 28 17.00 22.77 -17.16
CA PHE A 28 18.11 22.57 -18.10
C PHE A 28 17.75 22.73 -19.60
N GLY A 29 16.72 23.51 -19.92
CA GLY A 29 16.27 23.74 -21.29
C GLY A 29 15.17 22.79 -21.79
N GLU A 30 14.89 21.70 -21.08
CA GLU A 30 13.82 20.75 -21.40
C GLU A 30 12.56 21.03 -20.55
N GLU A 31 11.40 20.95 -21.19
CA GLU A 31 10.10 21.03 -20.53
C GLU A 31 9.65 19.61 -20.16
N SER A 32 9.42 19.38 -18.86
CA SER A 32 8.94 18.10 -18.32
C SER A 32 7.63 18.32 -17.57
N GLU A 33 6.69 17.39 -17.77
CA GLU A 33 5.42 17.38 -17.04
C GLU A 33 5.50 16.51 -15.78
N TYR A 34 4.85 16.98 -14.73
CA TYR A 34 4.79 16.32 -13.43
C TYR A 34 3.34 16.22 -12.96
N PHE A 35 2.98 15.07 -12.41
CA PHE A 35 1.81 14.94 -11.55
C PHE A 35 2.19 15.35 -10.13
N VAL A 36 1.39 16.24 -9.56
CA VAL A 36 1.46 16.56 -8.14
C VAL A 36 0.42 15.68 -7.44
N LEU A 37 0.90 14.81 -6.57
CA LEU A 37 0.09 13.89 -5.78
C LEU A 37 -0.07 14.45 -4.37
N HIS A 38 -1.23 14.24 -3.78
CA HIS A 38 -1.46 14.54 -2.38
C HIS A 38 -1.91 13.26 -1.68
N THR A 39 -1.18 12.84 -0.64
CA THR A 39 -1.53 11.65 0.13
C THR A 39 -2.65 11.99 1.10
N ASN A 40 -3.66 11.12 1.20
CA ASN A 40 -4.73 11.31 2.19
C ASN A 40 -4.20 11.21 3.63
N HIS A 41 -3.11 10.46 3.82
CA HIS A 41 -2.49 10.24 5.11
C HIS A 41 -1.17 11.02 5.24
N GLY A 42 -1.08 11.93 6.22
CA GLY A 42 0.17 12.60 6.60
C GLY A 42 0.50 13.91 5.85
N ASP A 43 -0.45 14.49 5.11
CA ASP A 43 -0.33 15.81 4.44
C ASP A 43 0.95 15.95 3.60
N LEU A 44 1.32 14.86 2.90
CA LEU A 44 2.52 14.82 2.07
C LEU A 44 2.15 15.11 0.61
N THR A 45 2.86 16.07 0.03
CA THR A 45 2.77 16.38 -1.39
C THR A 45 3.96 15.80 -2.14
N LEU A 46 3.69 14.96 -3.14
CA LEU A 46 4.69 14.30 -3.98
C LEU A 46 4.63 14.85 -5.41
N SER A 47 5.74 14.81 -6.14
CA SER A 47 5.79 15.19 -7.56
C SER A 47 6.42 14.06 -8.37
N VAL A 48 5.67 13.50 -9.32
CA VAL A 48 6.11 12.38 -10.15
C VAL A 48 6.16 12.82 -11.62
N PRO A 49 7.29 12.64 -12.34
CA PRO A 49 7.33 12.92 -13.77
C PRO A 49 6.34 12.05 -14.53
N THR A 50 5.51 12.63 -15.39
CA THR A 50 4.49 11.90 -16.16
C THR A 50 5.10 10.77 -17.00
N ALA A 51 6.30 11.00 -17.54
CA ALA A 51 7.05 10.03 -18.34
C ALA A 51 7.59 8.82 -17.53
N LYS A 52 7.62 8.90 -16.19
CA LYS A 52 8.19 7.86 -15.31
C LYS A 52 7.16 7.18 -14.44
N VAL A 53 5.87 7.44 -14.65
CA VAL A 53 4.76 6.91 -13.84
C VAL A 53 4.81 5.38 -13.71
N GLU A 54 4.98 4.67 -14.82
CA GLU A 54 5.07 3.20 -14.80
C GLU A 54 6.38 2.72 -14.17
N GLU A 55 7.50 3.42 -14.41
CA GLU A 55 8.82 3.11 -13.83
C GLU A 55 8.83 3.22 -12.30
N VAL A 56 8.10 4.19 -11.74
CA VAL A 56 8.00 4.38 -10.29
C VAL A 56 6.93 3.50 -9.64
N GLY A 57 6.23 2.66 -10.43
CA GLY A 57 5.22 1.73 -9.92
C GLY A 57 3.91 2.38 -9.49
N MET A 58 3.59 3.57 -10.01
CA MET A 58 2.29 4.22 -9.74
C MET A 58 1.18 3.49 -10.49
N ARG A 59 0.10 3.16 -9.79
CA ARG A 59 -1.00 2.34 -10.30
C ARG A 59 -2.37 2.82 -9.81
N PRO A 60 -3.48 2.47 -10.47
CA PRO A 60 -4.80 2.66 -9.89
C PRO A 60 -4.99 1.78 -8.63
N PRO A 61 -5.91 2.15 -7.73
CA PRO A 61 -6.40 1.26 -6.68
C PRO A 61 -7.08 0.01 -7.29
N ILE A 62 -7.20 -1.04 -6.50
CA ILE A 62 -7.95 -2.24 -6.88
C ILE A 62 -9.45 -1.96 -6.97
N ASP A 63 -10.18 -2.78 -7.72
CA ASP A 63 -11.63 -2.70 -7.79
C ASP A 63 -12.31 -3.43 -6.62
N HIS A 64 -13.64 -3.33 -6.54
CA HIS A 64 -14.41 -3.94 -5.46
C HIS A 64 -14.36 -5.48 -5.49
N ASP A 65 -14.25 -6.11 -6.66
CA ASP A 65 -14.19 -7.58 -6.75
C ASP A 65 -12.84 -8.07 -6.22
N ASP A 66 -11.75 -7.39 -6.59
CA ASP A 66 -10.40 -7.63 -6.08
C ASP A 66 -10.31 -7.44 -4.54
N VAL A 67 -11.10 -6.53 -3.97
CA VAL A 67 -11.19 -6.33 -2.50
C VAL A 67 -11.75 -7.57 -1.80
N GLU A 68 -12.75 -8.24 -2.38
CA GLU A 68 -13.30 -9.47 -1.80
C GLU A 68 -12.25 -10.58 -1.75
N ASP A 69 -11.51 -10.78 -2.85
CA ASP A 69 -10.40 -11.72 -2.94
C ASP A 69 -9.29 -11.40 -1.91
N LEU A 70 -8.99 -10.12 -1.73
CA LEU A 70 -8.03 -9.66 -0.73
C LEU A 70 -8.50 -10.00 0.69
N PHE A 71 -9.79 -9.82 0.99
CA PHE A 71 -10.36 -10.18 2.29
C PHE A 71 -10.37 -11.69 2.53
N GLU A 72 -10.56 -12.51 1.50
CA GLU A 72 -10.36 -13.96 1.61
C GLU A 72 -8.90 -14.29 1.92
N LEU A 73 -7.95 -13.60 1.30
CA LEU A 73 -6.52 -13.78 1.58
C LEU A 73 -6.19 -13.45 3.04
N LEU A 74 -6.72 -12.36 3.58
CA LEU A 74 -6.52 -11.95 4.98
C LEU A 74 -7.13 -12.96 5.97
N ALA A 75 -8.25 -13.58 5.63
CA ALA A 75 -8.93 -14.55 6.49
C ALA A 75 -8.22 -15.92 6.58
N LYS A 76 -7.27 -16.22 5.67
CA LYS A 76 -6.54 -17.50 5.65
C LYS A 76 -5.58 -17.61 6.83
N LYS A 77 -5.71 -18.68 7.63
CA LYS A 77 -4.85 -18.94 8.78
C LYS A 77 -3.62 -19.80 8.47
N ASP A 78 -3.55 -20.40 7.28
CA ASP A 78 -2.39 -21.20 6.86
C ASP A 78 -1.25 -20.27 6.38
N VAL A 79 -0.25 -20.08 7.23
CA VAL A 79 0.91 -19.23 6.95
C VAL A 79 2.10 -20.09 6.56
N ARG A 80 2.55 -19.96 5.31
CA ARG A 80 3.74 -20.66 4.80
C ARG A 80 4.92 -19.70 4.73
N GLU A 81 5.78 -19.76 5.74
CA GLU A 81 6.93 -18.87 5.85
C GLU A 81 8.22 -19.58 6.24
N PRO A 82 9.39 -19.01 5.88
CA PRO A 82 10.65 -19.49 6.40
C PRO A 82 10.70 -19.44 7.93
N SER A 83 11.09 -20.55 8.56
CA SER A 83 11.28 -20.61 10.02
C SER A 83 12.37 -19.65 10.51
N ASN A 84 13.41 -19.44 9.70
CA ASN A 84 14.51 -18.51 10.02
C ASN A 84 14.02 -17.06 9.97
N TRP A 85 14.17 -16.36 11.11
CA TRP A 85 13.76 -14.96 11.27
C TRP A 85 14.34 -14.03 10.21
N SER A 86 15.64 -14.10 9.92
CA SER A 86 16.28 -13.16 8.98
C SER A 86 15.77 -13.34 7.56
N ARG A 87 15.52 -14.59 7.16
CA ARG A 87 14.96 -14.93 5.85
C ARG A 87 13.50 -14.49 5.74
N ARG A 88 12.70 -14.64 6.80
CA ARG A 88 11.32 -14.16 6.85
C ARG A 88 11.25 -12.63 6.78
N PHE A 89 12.04 -11.93 7.60
CA PHE A 89 12.08 -10.47 7.60
C PHE A 89 12.47 -9.91 6.22
N LYS A 90 13.49 -10.49 5.58
CA LYS A 90 13.89 -10.11 4.23
C LYS A 90 12.79 -10.39 3.20
N ASN A 91 12.12 -11.54 3.28
CA ASN A 91 11.00 -11.88 2.41
C ASN A 91 9.84 -10.88 2.53
N HIS A 92 9.45 -10.49 3.75
CA HIS A 92 8.45 -9.44 3.94
C HIS A 92 8.90 -8.10 3.36
N GLN A 93 10.17 -7.74 3.57
CA GLN A 93 10.70 -6.49 3.04
C GLN A 93 10.70 -6.45 1.51
N GLU A 94 10.99 -7.58 0.85
CA GLU A 94 10.90 -7.71 -0.62
C GLU A 94 9.44 -7.60 -1.11
N LYS A 95 8.51 -8.25 -0.41
CA LYS A 95 7.06 -8.13 -0.68
C LYS A 95 6.54 -6.70 -0.55
N LEU A 96 6.98 -5.95 0.46
CA LEU A 96 6.58 -4.54 0.61
C LEU A 96 7.23 -3.61 -0.44
N LYS A 97 8.31 -4.04 -1.10
CA LYS A 97 8.98 -3.29 -2.17
C LYS A 97 8.36 -3.48 -3.55
N SER A 98 7.61 -4.56 -3.76
CA SER A 98 6.96 -4.80 -5.05
C SER A 98 5.82 -3.82 -5.33
N GLY A 99 5.19 -3.28 -4.28
CA GLY A 99 4.00 -2.41 -4.39
C GLY A 99 2.70 -3.17 -4.71
N ASP A 100 2.75 -4.50 -4.73
CA ASP A 100 1.61 -5.39 -4.93
C ASP A 100 0.79 -5.50 -3.64
N ILE A 101 -0.48 -5.11 -3.71
CA ILE A 101 -1.38 -5.09 -2.55
C ILE A 101 -1.64 -6.48 -1.98
N TYR A 102 -1.67 -7.53 -2.79
CA TYR A 102 -1.85 -8.90 -2.31
C TYR A 102 -0.65 -9.35 -1.49
N GLN A 103 0.55 -8.94 -1.91
CA GLN A 103 1.78 -9.19 -1.15
C GLN A 103 1.81 -8.40 0.15
N VAL A 104 1.38 -7.13 0.14
CA VAL A 104 1.24 -6.31 1.35
C VAL A 104 0.24 -6.95 2.32
N ALA A 105 -0.94 -7.36 1.84
CA ALA A 105 -1.95 -8.05 2.63
C ALA A 105 -1.42 -9.37 3.23
N GLU A 106 -0.61 -10.12 2.48
CA GLU A 106 0.04 -11.32 3.00
C GLU A 106 1.02 -11.00 4.14
N VAL A 107 1.81 -9.93 4.02
CA VAL A 107 2.72 -9.46 5.08
C VAL A 107 1.92 -9.06 6.33
N VAL A 108 0.87 -8.25 6.17
CA VAL A 108 0.00 -7.81 7.27
C VAL A 108 -0.59 -9.01 8.00
N ARG A 109 -1.18 -9.96 7.26
CA ARG A 109 -1.76 -11.18 7.82
C ARG A 109 -0.75 -12.01 8.59
N ASN A 110 0.40 -12.29 7.99
CA ASN A 110 1.41 -13.15 8.61
C ASN A 110 1.99 -12.51 9.88
N LEU A 111 2.25 -11.19 9.87
CA LEU A 111 2.73 -10.46 11.03
C LEU A 111 1.67 -10.34 12.13
N ALA A 112 0.40 -10.09 11.78
CA ALA A 112 -0.70 -10.02 12.75
C ALA A 112 -0.92 -11.36 13.46
N LEU A 113 -1.00 -12.46 12.71
CA LEU A 113 -1.11 -13.82 13.29
C LEU A 113 0.09 -14.15 14.19
N ARG A 114 1.28 -13.67 13.83
CA ARG A 114 2.49 -13.86 14.63
C ARG A 114 2.49 -13.02 15.90
N GLU A 115 2.05 -11.77 15.86
CA GLU A 115 1.89 -10.91 17.04
C GLU A 115 0.97 -11.61 18.05
N GLN A 116 -0.18 -12.13 17.61
CA GLN A 116 -1.13 -12.86 18.45
C GLN A 116 -0.53 -14.15 19.07
N ALA A 117 0.28 -14.89 18.31
CA ALA A 117 0.79 -16.19 18.76
C ALA A 117 2.07 -16.12 19.61
N LYS A 118 3.03 -15.26 19.23
CA LYS A 118 4.40 -15.25 19.79
C LYS A 118 4.94 -13.85 20.07
N GLY A 119 4.24 -12.80 19.63
CA GLY A 119 4.74 -11.42 19.62
C GLY A 119 5.71 -11.13 18.47
N LEU A 120 5.94 -9.85 18.23
CA LEU A 120 6.86 -9.33 17.23
C LEU A 120 8.05 -8.60 17.86
N SER A 121 9.19 -8.66 17.17
CA SER A 121 10.32 -7.76 17.43
C SER A 121 9.97 -6.31 17.06
N ALA A 122 10.71 -5.33 17.59
CA ALA A 122 10.48 -3.91 17.27
C ALA A 122 10.49 -3.61 15.74
N GLY A 123 11.39 -4.27 15.00
CA GLY A 123 11.44 -4.13 13.54
C GLY A 123 10.22 -4.76 12.85
N GLU A 124 9.75 -5.92 13.31
CA GLU A 124 8.52 -6.55 12.79
C GLU A 124 7.27 -5.72 13.14
N LYS A 125 7.22 -5.07 14.32
CA LYS A 125 6.13 -4.16 14.71
C LYS A 125 6.04 -2.94 13.79
N SER A 126 7.16 -2.25 13.59
CA SER A 126 7.22 -1.11 12.67
C SER A 126 6.87 -1.53 11.24
N MET A 127 7.26 -2.74 10.81
CA MET A 127 6.88 -3.28 9.52
C MET A 127 5.37 -3.56 9.43
N LEU A 128 4.77 -4.15 10.47
CA LEU A 128 3.34 -4.40 10.54
C LEU A 128 2.57 -3.08 10.47
N GLU A 129 2.90 -2.10 11.30
CA GLU A 129 2.27 -0.77 11.31
C GLU A 129 2.29 -0.13 9.92
N LYS A 130 3.47 -0.09 9.28
CA LYS A 130 3.62 0.50 7.95
C LYS A 130 2.82 -0.25 6.88
N SER A 131 2.91 -1.58 6.87
CA SER A 131 2.18 -2.41 5.89
C SER A 131 0.66 -2.32 6.08
N HIS A 132 0.20 -2.24 7.34
CA HIS A 132 -1.20 -2.09 7.69
C HIS A 132 -1.74 -0.73 7.24
N GLN A 133 -0.99 0.34 7.44
CA GLN A 133 -1.36 1.68 6.98
C GLN A 133 -1.50 1.74 5.45
N ILE A 134 -0.56 1.14 4.69
CA ILE A 134 -0.64 1.06 3.23
C ILE A 134 -1.91 0.31 2.79
N LEU A 135 -2.18 -0.84 3.41
CA LEU A 135 -3.36 -1.65 3.12
C LEU A 135 -4.67 -0.92 3.41
N VAL A 136 -4.79 -0.29 4.58
CA VAL A 136 -5.98 0.47 4.99
C VAL A 136 -6.22 1.65 4.07
N SER A 137 -5.17 2.38 3.71
CA SER A 137 -5.24 3.53 2.81
C SER A 137 -5.72 3.14 1.41
N GLU A 138 -5.32 1.98 0.89
CA GLU A 138 -5.80 1.49 -0.40
C GLU A 138 -7.25 1.00 -0.34
N LEU A 139 -7.61 0.27 0.71
CA LEU A 139 -8.98 -0.22 0.91
C LEU A 139 -9.99 0.91 1.12
N SER A 140 -9.61 1.98 1.81
CA SER A 140 -10.50 3.13 2.02
C SER A 140 -10.90 3.78 0.70
N ILE A 141 -9.95 3.93 -0.23
CA ILE A 141 -10.22 4.43 -1.58
C ILE A 141 -11.02 3.41 -2.39
N SER A 142 -10.63 2.14 -2.39
CA SER A 142 -11.24 1.11 -3.24
C SER A 142 -12.70 0.83 -2.86
N MET A 143 -13.04 0.99 -1.57
CA MET A 143 -14.38 0.77 -1.04
C MET A 143 -15.19 2.06 -0.83
N ASP A 144 -14.60 3.23 -1.07
CA ASP A 144 -15.20 4.55 -0.77
C ASP A 144 -15.69 4.68 0.69
N ILE A 145 -14.83 4.30 1.64
CA ILE A 145 -15.09 4.34 3.09
C ILE A 145 -13.99 5.09 3.83
N SER A 146 -14.22 5.42 5.10
CA SER A 146 -13.18 6.02 5.95
C SER A 146 -12.03 5.04 6.27
N GLU A 147 -10.83 5.56 6.56
CA GLU A 147 -9.71 4.72 7.02
C GLU A 147 -10.06 3.94 8.30
N ASP A 148 -10.89 4.50 9.18
CA ASP A 148 -11.36 3.82 10.39
C ASP A 148 -12.26 2.61 10.08
N GLU A 149 -13.16 2.75 9.10
CA GLU A 149 -14.01 1.66 8.63
C GLU A 149 -13.18 0.57 7.93
N ALA A 150 -12.23 0.96 7.07
CA ALA A 150 -11.31 0.05 6.41
C ALA A 150 -10.42 -0.70 7.43
N MET A 151 -9.90 0.01 8.43
CA MET A 151 -9.13 -0.58 9.54
C MET A 151 -9.97 -1.59 10.34
N SER A 152 -11.24 -1.27 10.62
CA SER A 152 -12.16 -2.19 11.29
C SER A 152 -12.42 -3.45 10.45
N ALA A 153 -12.60 -3.28 9.14
CA ALA A 153 -12.81 -4.38 8.20
C ALA A 153 -11.60 -5.32 8.16
N VAL A 154 -10.38 -4.78 8.05
CA VAL A 154 -9.12 -5.55 8.09
C VAL A 154 -9.00 -6.30 9.42
N SER A 155 -9.18 -5.62 10.54
CA SER A 155 -9.06 -6.20 11.89
C SER A 155 -10.01 -7.39 12.08
N LYS A 156 -11.27 -7.24 11.64
CA LYS A 156 -12.29 -8.29 11.69
C LYS A 156 -11.89 -9.54 10.90
N ARG A 157 -11.22 -9.39 9.75
CA ARG A 157 -10.75 -10.51 8.92
C ARG A 157 -9.53 -11.20 9.49
N LEU A 158 -8.66 -10.47 10.19
CA LEU A 158 -7.49 -11.01 10.89
C LEU A 158 -7.87 -11.78 12.17
N GLY A 159 -9.12 -11.67 12.63
CA GLY A 159 -9.60 -12.32 13.85
C GLY A 159 -9.02 -11.72 15.13
N SER A 160 -8.65 -10.43 15.07
CA SER A 160 -8.24 -9.61 16.20
C SER A 160 -9.44 -8.97 16.90
#